data_AF-A0A1S2N285-F1
#
_entry.id   AF-A0A1S2N285-F1
#
_cell.length_a   1.000
_cell.length_b   1.000
_cell.length_c   1.000
_cell.angle_alpha   90.00
_cell.angle_beta   90.00
_cell.angle_gamma   90.00
#
_symmetry.space_group_name_H-M   'P 1'
#
loop_
_entity.id
_entity.type
_entity.pdbx_description
1 polymer ?
#
loop_
_entity_poly.entity_id
_entity_poly.type
_entity_poly.pdbx_seq_one_letter_code
_entity_poly.pdbx_strand_id
1 'polypeptide(L)'
;MSDLAALTEQVERWVESDPDPETQRELLDLLSRAQTEPDAARELTERFSGTLGFGTAGLRAALGAGPMRMNRVVVAKAAHGLAAYLTGRAEEEGWGAPRAVIGYDARRKSQVFARDTAAIFTAAEIDAYLLPLPLPTPVLAWALRLLKADVGVMVTASHNPAQDNGYKVYLGGHAVDAAGDGAQIVPPYDAEIARCIEAAPDADRIPRAREGWTVLPERIARDYEHQVCDLLPGLAPSRRDLSVVLTPMHGVGGEVASMALSRCGFDQLSVVPEQALPDPAFPTVAFPNPEEPGAMDLALRLAETRGADLVIANDPDADRAAFAIPVPADRAQGVGRISPVAPDWRILRGDEIGAILGQVMLERIPAGQAQSAAFASSIVSSRLLGAMAAVRGVRHVQTLTGFKWISRVPGLVYGYEEALGYCVAPQLARDKDGISAALLLADCADRLKGQGRTLLDVLDRLHTEHGVHAADQLSVRVQRLELIREMMLRLRAQTPRQLAGSPVVAVEDLRDGLAGLPPTDALRLLSEDGSRVIVRPSGTEPKLKCYLETVEPVSGDLPAARARAAERLAAVRADVAAALGI
;
A
#
# COMPACT_ATOMS: atom_id res chain seq x y z
N MET A 1 13.30 -9.73 40.53
CA MET A 1 13.99 -11.05 40.50
C MET A 1 13.07 -12.18 40.04
N SER A 2 11.82 -12.30 40.51
CA SER A 2 10.89 -13.34 40.01
C SER A 2 10.49 -13.18 38.54
N ASP A 3 10.40 -11.93 38.06
CA ASP A 3 9.99 -11.61 36.68
C ASP A 3 11.05 -11.99 35.63
N LEU A 4 12.34 -11.75 35.96
CA LEU A 4 13.44 -12.11 35.06
C LEU A 4 13.65 -13.63 34.96
N ALA A 5 13.45 -14.38 36.05
CA ALA A 5 13.58 -15.84 36.03
C ALA A 5 12.52 -16.51 35.13
N ALA A 6 11.26 -16.05 35.21
CA ALA A 6 10.20 -16.52 34.33
C ALA A 6 10.46 -16.14 32.85
N LEU A 7 10.96 -14.92 32.61
CA LEU A 7 11.36 -14.47 31.29
C LEU A 7 12.54 -15.29 30.73
N THR A 8 13.53 -15.63 31.56
CA THR A 8 14.65 -16.50 31.18
C THR A 8 14.15 -17.86 30.69
N GLU A 9 13.25 -18.49 31.43
CA GLU A 9 12.71 -19.79 31.04
C GLU A 9 11.93 -19.72 29.71
N GLN A 10 11.16 -18.65 29.49
CA GLN A 10 10.46 -18.41 28.24
C GLN A 10 11.42 -18.21 27.06
N VAL A 11 12.54 -17.50 27.30
CA VAL A 11 13.60 -17.27 26.32
C VAL A 11 14.31 -18.58 25.97
N GLU A 12 14.70 -19.38 26.95
CA GLU A 12 15.39 -20.66 26.73
C GLU A 12 14.51 -21.62 25.91
N ARG A 13 13.23 -21.75 26.26
CA ARG A 13 12.26 -22.51 25.46
C ARG A 13 12.11 -21.98 24.04
N TRP A 14 12.10 -20.66 23.85
CA TRP A 14 12.06 -20.05 22.52
C TRP A 14 13.30 -20.43 21.71
N VAL A 15 14.49 -20.30 22.29
CA VAL A 15 15.78 -20.64 21.64
C VAL A 15 15.80 -22.09 21.20
N GLU A 16 15.34 -23.02 22.03
CA GLU A 16 15.25 -24.44 21.70
C GLU A 16 14.35 -24.72 20.48
N SER A 17 13.25 -23.97 20.36
CA SER A 17 12.29 -24.10 19.25
C SER A 17 12.68 -23.34 17.97
N ASP A 18 13.66 -22.42 18.05
CA ASP A 18 14.02 -21.52 16.96
C ASP A 18 14.91 -22.22 15.93
N PRO A 19 14.48 -22.37 14.65
CA PRO A 19 15.29 -23.05 13.64
C PRO A 19 16.41 -22.16 13.06
N ASP A 20 16.58 -20.91 13.50
CA ASP A 20 17.58 -19.98 12.99
C ASP A 20 18.73 -19.74 13.99
N PRO A 21 19.96 -20.25 13.71
CA PRO A 21 21.12 -20.03 14.58
C PRO A 21 21.55 -18.56 14.74
N GLU A 22 21.06 -17.66 13.88
CA GLU A 22 21.29 -16.22 14.02
C GLU A 22 20.45 -15.64 15.16
N THR A 23 19.13 -15.86 15.15
CA THR A 23 18.23 -15.34 16.17
C THR A 23 18.34 -16.08 17.51
N GLN A 24 18.74 -17.37 17.50
CA GLN A 24 19.16 -18.06 18.72
C GLN A 24 20.31 -17.33 19.41
N ARG A 25 21.38 -17.00 18.68
CA ARG A 25 22.54 -16.28 19.23
C ARG A 25 22.18 -14.88 19.69
N GLU A 26 21.46 -14.14 18.85
CA GLU A 26 20.98 -12.80 19.18
C GLU A 26 20.24 -12.80 20.53
N LEU A 27 19.38 -13.79 20.74
CA LEU A 27 18.58 -13.88 21.95
C LEU A 27 19.37 -14.32 23.18
N LEU A 28 20.31 -15.28 23.04
CA LEU A 28 21.21 -15.68 24.12
C LEU A 28 22.14 -14.54 24.55
N ASP A 29 22.66 -13.78 23.59
CA ASP A 29 23.49 -12.60 23.86
C ASP A 29 22.67 -11.50 24.56
N LEU A 30 21.43 -11.25 24.11
CA LEU A 30 20.52 -10.30 24.73
C LEU A 30 20.14 -10.72 26.16
N LEU A 31 19.88 -12.01 26.39
CA LEU A 31 19.60 -12.57 27.71
C LEU A 31 20.79 -12.41 28.66
N SER A 32 22.01 -12.67 28.19
CA SER A 32 23.23 -12.49 28.98
C SER A 32 23.41 -11.02 29.38
N ARG A 33 23.27 -10.09 28.43
CA ARG A 33 23.37 -8.65 28.69
C ARG A 33 22.26 -8.15 29.60
N ALA A 34 21.04 -8.68 29.49
CA ALA A 34 19.91 -8.28 30.35
C ALA A 34 20.15 -8.53 31.85
N GLN A 35 21.13 -9.37 32.22
CA GLN A 35 21.51 -9.58 33.62
C GLN A 35 22.24 -8.38 34.22
N THR A 36 22.91 -7.57 33.40
CA THR A 36 23.78 -6.46 33.84
C THR A 36 23.40 -5.10 33.25
N GLU A 37 22.70 -5.08 32.11
CA GLU A 37 22.32 -3.88 31.36
C GLU A 37 20.80 -3.63 31.42
N PRO A 38 20.33 -2.54 32.06
CA PRO A 38 18.89 -2.23 32.15
C PRO A 38 18.19 -2.02 30.80
N ASP A 39 18.89 -1.49 29.80
CA ASP A 39 18.33 -1.29 28.46
C ASP A 39 18.15 -2.63 27.73
N ALA A 40 19.09 -3.57 27.87
CA ALA A 40 18.96 -4.93 27.33
C ALA A 40 17.80 -5.69 27.99
N ALA A 41 17.62 -5.53 29.30
CA ALA A 41 16.47 -6.11 30.01
C ALA A 41 15.13 -5.54 29.51
N ARG A 42 15.06 -4.23 29.24
CA ARG A 42 13.86 -3.58 28.67
C ARG A 42 13.57 -4.08 27.27
N GLU A 43 14.58 -4.17 26.41
CA GLU A 43 14.45 -4.69 25.05
C GLU A 43 13.99 -6.16 25.04
N LEU A 44 14.56 -7.01 25.90
CA LEU A 44 14.13 -8.40 26.04
C LEU A 44 12.66 -8.49 26.48
N THR A 45 12.28 -7.67 27.47
CA THR A 45 10.89 -7.60 27.96
C THR A 45 9.94 -7.14 26.85
N GLU A 46 10.32 -6.15 26.04
CA GLU A 46 9.52 -5.70 24.89
C GLU A 46 9.32 -6.83 23.87
N ARG A 47 10.40 -7.53 23.51
CA ARG A 47 10.37 -8.63 22.53
C ARG A 47 9.48 -9.81 22.98
N PHE A 48 9.31 -9.99 24.29
CA PHE A 48 8.54 -11.07 24.93
C PHE A 48 7.24 -10.61 25.58
N SER A 49 6.82 -9.37 25.36
CA SER A 49 5.60 -8.78 25.95
C SER A 49 4.29 -9.40 25.44
N GLY A 50 4.36 -10.25 24.42
CA GLY A 50 3.24 -10.94 23.80
C GLY A 50 3.67 -11.65 22.52
N THR A 51 2.74 -11.80 21.59
CA THR A 51 2.99 -12.33 20.24
C THR A 51 2.64 -11.27 19.19
N LEU A 52 3.39 -11.26 18.08
CA LEU A 52 3.09 -10.38 16.97
C LEU A 52 1.66 -10.62 16.47
N GLY A 53 0.82 -9.58 16.52
CA GLY A 53 -0.59 -9.70 16.15
C GLY A 53 -0.79 -9.96 14.66
N PHE A 54 -1.53 -11.02 14.33
CA PHE A 54 -2.03 -11.28 12.98
C PHE A 54 -3.37 -10.57 12.77
N GLY A 55 -3.54 -9.93 11.61
CA GLY A 55 -4.82 -9.30 11.26
C GLY A 55 -4.95 -9.05 9.76
N THR A 56 -5.88 -8.19 9.36
CA THR A 56 -6.14 -7.90 7.94
C THR A 56 -4.95 -7.42 7.10
N ALA A 57 -3.87 -6.93 7.71
CA ALA A 57 -2.64 -6.52 7.03
C ALA A 57 -1.56 -7.63 7.02
N GLY A 58 -1.89 -8.82 7.54
CA GLY A 58 -0.95 -9.89 7.80
C GLY A 58 -0.06 -9.62 9.00
N LEU A 59 1.18 -10.09 8.96
CA LEU A 59 2.21 -9.79 9.96
C LEU A 59 3.16 -8.71 9.47
N ARG A 60 3.62 -7.84 10.38
CA ARG A 60 4.67 -6.87 10.09
C ARG A 60 5.39 -6.45 11.36
N ALA A 61 6.71 -6.58 11.36
CA ALA A 61 7.58 -6.06 12.41
C ALA A 61 9.03 -5.98 11.90
N ALA A 62 9.88 -5.34 12.70
CA ALA A 62 11.32 -5.45 12.54
C ALA A 62 11.77 -6.93 12.61
N LEU A 63 12.75 -7.28 11.79
CA LEU A 63 13.48 -8.53 11.89
C LEU A 63 14.18 -8.63 13.25
N GLY A 64 14.24 -9.85 13.80
CA GLY A 64 15.01 -10.14 15.01
C GLY A 64 14.42 -11.28 15.83
N ALA A 65 15.12 -11.64 16.89
CA ALA A 65 14.70 -12.69 17.80
C ALA A 65 13.52 -12.29 18.71
N GLY A 66 12.68 -13.28 19.04
CA GLY A 66 11.56 -13.16 19.97
C GLY A 66 10.18 -13.08 19.29
N PRO A 67 9.09 -13.27 20.05
CA PRO A 67 7.73 -13.39 19.52
C PRO A 67 7.12 -12.08 18.98
N MET A 68 7.65 -10.92 19.32
CA MET A 68 7.23 -9.60 18.81
C MET A 68 8.06 -9.10 17.61
N ARG A 69 8.80 -10.00 16.95
CA ARG A 69 9.68 -9.70 15.79
C ARG A 69 9.39 -10.64 14.63
N MET A 70 9.74 -10.22 13.42
CA MET A 70 9.71 -11.11 12.25
C MET A 70 10.92 -12.04 12.28
N ASN A 71 10.67 -13.35 12.30
CA ASN A 71 11.68 -14.40 12.27
C ASN A 71 11.08 -15.72 11.77
N ARG A 72 11.91 -16.76 11.65
CA ARG A 72 11.49 -18.07 11.14
C ARG A 72 10.49 -18.79 12.04
N VAL A 73 10.50 -18.54 13.36
CA VAL A 73 9.51 -19.12 14.30
C VAL A 73 8.13 -18.54 14.04
N VAL A 74 8.02 -17.21 14.01
CA VAL A 74 6.76 -16.50 13.76
C VAL A 74 6.19 -16.86 12.38
N VAL A 75 7.04 -16.89 11.35
CA VAL A 75 6.64 -17.30 9.99
C VAL A 75 6.19 -18.76 9.94
N ALA A 76 6.87 -19.66 10.65
CA ALA A 76 6.47 -21.07 10.67
C ALA A 76 5.12 -21.28 11.33
N LYS A 77 4.86 -20.62 12.47
CA LYS A 77 3.55 -20.65 13.13
C LYS A 77 2.46 -20.04 12.25
N ALA A 78 2.76 -18.92 11.57
CA ALA A 78 1.83 -18.30 10.62
C ALA A 78 1.48 -19.23 9.45
N ALA A 79 2.49 -19.83 8.81
CA ALA A 79 2.30 -20.77 7.71
C ALA A 79 1.54 -22.03 8.17
N HIS A 80 1.85 -22.57 9.35
CA HIS A 80 1.14 -23.73 9.89
C HIS A 80 -0.32 -23.41 10.19
N GLY A 81 -0.61 -22.30 10.87
CA GLY A 81 -1.98 -21.89 11.16
C GLY A 81 -2.79 -21.62 9.90
N LEU A 82 -2.19 -20.98 8.89
CA LEU A 82 -2.83 -20.77 7.60
C LEU A 82 -3.09 -22.08 6.85
N ALA A 83 -2.16 -23.03 6.90
CA ALA A 83 -2.35 -24.36 6.34
C ALA A 83 -3.51 -25.10 7.02
N ALA A 84 -3.54 -25.11 8.35
CA ALA A 84 -4.61 -25.75 9.14
C ALA A 84 -5.99 -25.14 8.86
N TYR A 85 -6.06 -23.81 8.68
CA TYR A 85 -7.29 -23.14 8.27
C TYR A 85 -7.78 -23.62 6.89
N LEU A 86 -6.87 -23.68 5.90
CA LEU A 86 -7.22 -24.08 4.54
C LEU A 86 -7.62 -25.55 4.44
N THR A 87 -6.83 -26.44 5.03
CA THR A 87 -7.11 -27.89 4.98
C THR A 87 -8.39 -28.24 5.74
N GLY A 88 -8.64 -27.60 6.89
CA GLY A 88 -9.89 -27.77 7.63
C GLY A 88 -11.11 -27.35 6.80
N ARG A 89 -11.05 -26.21 6.12
CA ARG A 89 -12.14 -25.78 5.22
C ARG A 89 -12.28 -26.66 3.98
N ALA A 90 -11.18 -27.12 3.42
CA ALA A 90 -11.20 -28.03 2.28
C ALA A 90 -11.83 -29.38 2.61
N GLU A 91 -11.60 -29.90 3.82
CA GLU A 91 -12.25 -31.11 4.33
C GLU A 91 -13.73 -30.89 4.59
N GLU A 92 -14.10 -29.78 5.26
CA GLU A 92 -15.49 -29.45 5.59
C GLU A 92 -16.35 -29.21 4.34
N GLU A 93 -15.80 -28.51 3.34
CA GLU A 93 -16.54 -28.08 2.14
C GLU A 93 -16.29 -28.98 0.91
N GLY A 94 -15.32 -29.91 0.98
CA GLY A 94 -15.11 -30.97 0.00
C GLY A 94 -14.48 -30.56 -1.33
N TRP A 95 -13.60 -29.55 -1.37
CA TRP A 95 -12.99 -29.04 -2.61
C TRP A 95 -11.57 -29.56 -2.93
N GLY A 96 -11.05 -30.53 -2.19
CA GLY A 96 -9.77 -31.22 -2.46
C GLY A 96 -8.54 -30.48 -1.92
N ALA A 97 -7.34 -30.86 -2.37
CA ALA A 97 -6.09 -30.27 -1.89
C ALA A 97 -6.03 -28.76 -2.20
N PRO A 98 -5.83 -27.90 -1.18
CA PRO A 98 -5.70 -26.47 -1.42
C PRO A 98 -4.49 -26.11 -2.25
N ARG A 99 -4.58 -24.98 -2.97
CA ARG A 99 -3.51 -24.47 -3.82
C ARG A 99 -3.00 -23.14 -3.30
N ALA A 100 -1.68 -22.97 -3.23
CA ALA A 100 -1.06 -21.79 -2.64
C ALA A 100 -0.04 -21.14 -3.59
N VAL A 101 -0.03 -19.81 -3.68
CA VAL A 101 1.03 -19.04 -4.35
C VAL A 101 1.84 -18.27 -3.32
N ILE A 102 3.16 -18.44 -3.32
CA ILE A 102 4.08 -17.80 -2.38
C ILE A 102 5.05 -16.91 -3.17
N GLY A 103 5.16 -15.66 -2.76
CA GLY A 103 6.04 -14.66 -3.35
C GLY A 103 6.81 -13.90 -2.28
N TYR A 104 7.82 -13.16 -2.71
CA TYR A 104 8.68 -12.42 -1.82
C TYR A 104 9.34 -11.24 -2.53
N ASP A 105 9.66 -10.19 -1.77
CA ASP A 105 10.51 -9.10 -2.23
C ASP A 105 12.01 -9.36 -1.94
N ALA A 106 12.86 -8.39 -2.22
CA ALA A 106 14.31 -8.52 -2.07
C ALA A 106 14.83 -8.32 -0.64
N ARG A 107 13.96 -8.07 0.36
CA ARG A 107 14.40 -7.76 1.73
C ARG A 107 15.13 -8.94 2.36
N ARG A 108 15.92 -8.65 3.40
CA ARG A 108 16.60 -9.68 4.20
C ARG A 108 15.59 -10.70 4.72
N LYS A 109 15.95 -11.97 4.59
CA LYS A 109 15.15 -13.15 4.97
C LYS A 109 13.84 -13.36 4.18
N SER A 110 13.42 -12.48 3.26
CA SER A 110 12.16 -12.67 2.52
C SER A 110 12.11 -14.01 1.77
N GLN A 111 13.20 -14.36 1.07
CA GLN A 111 13.32 -15.65 0.38
C GLN A 111 13.30 -16.85 1.36
N VAL A 112 13.90 -16.70 2.54
CA VAL A 112 13.92 -17.76 3.57
C VAL A 112 12.51 -18.02 4.10
N PHE A 113 11.79 -16.95 4.42
CA PHE A 113 10.41 -17.03 4.91
C PHE A 113 9.44 -17.60 3.85
N ALA A 114 9.63 -17.24 2.59
CA ALA A 114 8.84 -17.81 1.48
C ALA A 114 9.11 -19.31 1.29
N ARG A 115 10.38 -19.74 1.36
CA ARG A 115 10.74 -21.16 1.29
C ARG A 115 10.23 -21.96 2.49
N ASP A 116 10.34 -21.41 3.69
CA ASP A 116 9.79 -22.02 4.90
C ASP A 116 8.27 -22.21 4.77
N THR A 117 7.56 -21.20 4.24
CA THR A 117 6.11 -21.29 3.97
C THR A 117 5.81 -22.38 2.96
N ALA A 118 6.51 -22.42 1.83
CA ALA A 118 6.30 -23.45 0.79
C ALA A 118 6.55 -24.87 1.33
N ALA A 119 7.59 -25.05 2.14
CA ALA A 119 7.92 -26.34 2.77
C ALA A 119 6.84 -26.80 3.77
N ILE A 120 6.29 -25.87 4.55
CA ILE A 120 5.22 -26.17 5.52
C ILE A 120 3.91 -26.48 4.80
N PHE A 121 3.54 -25.69 3.80
CA PHE A 121 2.35 -25.94 2.98
C PHE A 121 2.44 -27.31 2.29
N THR A 122 3.59 -27.63 1.68
CA THR A 122 3.80 -28.93 1.03
C THR A 122 3.66 -30.09 2.03
N ALA A 123 4.19 -29.94 3.25
CA ALA A 123 4.05 -30.96 4.29
C ALA A 123 2.61 -31.11 4.79
N ALA A 124 1.78 -30.09 4.62
CA ALA A 124 0.36 -30.09 4.93
C ALA A 124 -0.52 -30.48 3.73
N GLU A 125 0.07 -31.09 2.70
CA GLU A 125 -0.62 -31.55 1.48
C GLU A 125 -1.32 -30.42 0.69
N ILE A 126 -0.77 -29.20 0.77
CA ILE A 126 -1.16 -28.05 -0.05
C ILE A 126 -0.24 -27.99 -1.28
N ASP A 127 -0.84 -27.83 -2.46
CA ASP A 127 -0.13 -27.61 -3.72
C ASP A 127 0.53 -26.21 -3.71
N ALA A 128 1.78 -26.16 -3.26
CA ALA A 128 2.54 -24.92 -3.11
C ALA A 128 3.28 -24.52 -4.39
N TYR A 129 3.03 -23.31 -4.87
CA TYR A 129 3.69 -22.65 -6.00
C TYR A 129 4.53 -21.46 -5.51
N LEU A 130 5.84 -21.55 -5.61
CA LEU A 130 6.77 -20.50 -5.20
C LEU A 130 7.18 -19.66 -6.42
N LEU A 131 7.09 -18.33 -6.34
CA LEU A 131 7.66 -17.44 -7.35
C LEU A 131 9.18 -17.65 -7.47
N PRO A 132 9.75 -17.62 -8.68
CA PRO A 132 11.14 -18.04 -8.91
C PRO A 132 12.19 -17.06 -8.36
N LEU A 133 11.82 -15.78 -8.25
CA LEU A 133 12.70 -14.67 -7.96
C LEU A 133 11.96 -13.66 -7.06
N PRO A 134 12.67 -12.70 -6.45
CA PRO A 134 12.04 -11.53 -5.84
C PRO A 134 11.22 -10.78 -6.90
N LEU A 135 9.90 -10.75 -6.75
CA LEU A 135 8.98 -10.19 -7.75
C LEU A 135 7.93 -9.27 -7.10
N PRO A 136 7.38 -8.30 -7.85
CA PRO A 136 6.38 -7.36 -7.34
C PRO A 136 5.15 -8.02 -6.73
N THR A 137 4.56 -7.36 -5.72
CA THR A 137 3.27 -7.77 -5.13
C THR A 137 2.17 -7.95 -6.19
N PRO A 138 2.03 -7.08 -7.22
CA PRO A 138 1.06 -7.29 -8.29
C PRO A 138 1.23 -8.60 -9.08
N VAL A 139 2.47 -9.10 -9.25
CA VAL A 139 2.73 -10.38 -9.92
C VAL A 139 2.19 -11.54 -9.09
N LEU A 140 2.34 -11.50 -7.76
CA LEU A 140 1.74 -12.49 -6.88
C LEU A 140 0.20 -12.44 -6.91
N ALA A 141 -0.38 -11.25 -6.81
CA ALA A 141 -1.83 -11.07 -6.84
C ALA A 141 -2.43 -11.60 -8.15
N TRP A 142 -1.75 -11.37 -9.27
CA TRP A 142 -2.11 -11.92 -10.57
C TRP A 142 -1.92 -13.43 -10.66
N ALA A 143 -0.78 -13.96 -10.22
CA ALA A 143 -0.48 -15.39 -10.25
C ALA A 143 -1.48 -16.22 -9.42
N LEU A 144 -1.93 -15.70 -8.28
CA LEU A 144 -2.99 -16.31 -7.47
C LEU A 144 -4.26 -16.52 -8.30
N ARG A 145 -4.70 -15.49 -9.03
CA ARG A 145 -5.91 -15.56 -9.86
C ARG A 145 -5.71 -16.45 -11.09
N LEU A 146 -4.56 -16.33 -11.76
CA LEU A 146 -4.19 -17.16 -12.90
C LEU A 146 -4.24 -18.65 -12.55
N LEU A 147 -3.67 -19.02 -11.40
CA LEU A 147 -3.60 -20.41 -10.95
C LEU A 147 -4.87 -20.86 -10.25
N LYS A 148 -5.86 -19.98 -10.02
CA LYS A 148 -7.04 -20.25 -9.19
C LYS A 148 -6.64 -20.83 -7.82
N ALA A 149 -5.64 -20.21 -7.21
CA ALA A 149 -5.13 -20.62 -5.92
C ALA A 149 -6.05 -20.12 -4.80
N ASP A 150 -6.13 -20.89 -3.72
CA ASP A 150 -6.98 -20.63 -2.57
C ASP A 150 -6.32 -19.64 -1.59
N VAL A 151 -4.99 -19.55 -1.64
CA VAL A 151 -4.22 -18.63 -0.80
C VAL A 151 -3.01 -18.04 -1.54
N GLY A 152 -2.72 -16.78 -1.21
CA GLY A 152 -1.50 -16.08 -1.62
C GLY A 152 -0.75 -15.59 -0.40
N VAL A 153 0.57 -15.80 -0.37
CA VAL A 153 1.46 -15.26 0.66
C VAL A 153 2.52 -14.40 0.00
N MET A 154 2.51 -13.09 0.28
CA MET A 154 3.56 -12.19 -0.17
C MET A 154 4.43 -11.77 1.03
N VAL A 155 5.69 -12.22 1.02
CA VAL A 155 6.67 -11.83 2.03
C VAL A 155 7.28 -10.49 1.66
N THR A 156 6.79 -9.43 2.31
CA THR A 156 7.23 -8.05 2.09
C THR A 156 6.72 -7.13 3.20
N ALA A 157 7.50 -6.09 3.52
CA ALA A 157 7.02 -4.96 4.30
C ALA A 157 6.66 -3.73 3.45
N SER A 158 6.55 -3.87 2.12
CA SER A 158 6.22 -2.77 1.19
C SER A 158 7.19 -1.59 1.36
N HIS A 159 6.69 -0.40 1.69
CA HIS A 159 7.45 0.84 1.85
C HIS A 159 8.10 1.02 3.23
N ASN A 160 7.96 0.06 4.15
CA ASN A 160 8.55 0.15 5.49
C ASN A 160 10.11 0.17 5.45
N PRO A 161 10.78 0.59 6.54
CA PRO A 161 12.25 0.62 6.62
C PRO A 161 12.92 -0.75 6.36
N ALA A 162 14.22 -0.74 6.04
CA ALA A 162 15.01 -1.94 5.67
C ALA A 162 14.96 -3.08 6.70
N GLN A 163 14.89 -2.74 7.99
CA GLN A 163 14.84 -3.71 9.08
C GLN A 163 13.49 -4.40 9.21
N ASP A 164 12.43 -3.88 8.60
CA ASP A 164 11.10 -4.49 8.66
C ASP A 164 10.95 -5.57 7.59
N ASN A 165 10.27 -6.65 7.95
CA ASN A 165 9.72 -7.61 7.02
C ASN A 165 8.22 -7.83 7.32
N GLY A 166 7.52 -8.57 6.47
CA GLY A 166 6.09 -8.80 6.62
C GLY A 166 5.60 -10.04 5.89
N TYR A 167 4.35 -10.39 6.15
CA TYR A 167 3.69 -11.59 5.66
C TYR A 167 2.26 -11.24 5.28
N LYS A 168 2.03 -10.77 4.05
CA LYS A 168 0.70 -10.40 3.54
C LYS A 168 -0.04 -11.65 3.08
N VAL A 169 -1.32 -11.77 3.43
CA VAL A 169 -2.17 -12.92 3.07
C VAL A 169 -3.33 -12.48 2.19
N TYR A 170 -3.52 -13.22 1.10
CA TYR A 170 -4.62 -13.13 0.16
C TYR A 170 -5.39 -14.45 0.19
N LEU A 171 -6.70 -14.39 0.01
CA LEU A 171 -7.50 -15.59 -0.24
C LEU A 171 -8.02 -15.55 -1.68
N GLY A 172 -8.26 -16.71 -2.25
CA GLY A 172 -8.78 -16.89 -3.60
C GLY A 172 -9.58 -18.17 -3.72
N GLY A 173 -10.00 -18.49 -4.94
CA GLY A 173 -10.57 -19.81 -5.26
C GLY A 173 -11.74 -20.17 -4.35
N HIS A 174 -11.64 -21.31 -3.67
CA HIS A 174 -12.68 -21.83 -2.80
C HIS A 174 -12.66 -21.20 -1.40
N ALA A 175 -11.52 -20.68 -0.97
CA ALA A 175 -11.33 -20.19 0.40
C ALA A 175 -12.02 -18.86 0.69
N VAL A 176 -12.65 -18.22 -0.30
CA VAL A 176 -13.30 -16.92 -0.14
C VAL A 176 -14.44 -16.74 -1.14
N ASP A 177 -15.37 -15.85 -0.82
CA ASP A 177 -16.41 -15.44 -1.75
C ASP A 177 -15.87 -14.71 -3.01
N ALA A 178 -16.74 -14.56 -4.00
CA ALA A 178 -16.40 -13.93 -5.28
C ALA A 178 -15.95 -12.47 -5.17
N ALA A 179 -16.28 -11.75 -4.09
CA ALA A 179 -15.81 -10.37 -3.87
C ALA A 179 -14.39 -10.37 -3.29
N GLY A 180 -14.03 -11.38 -2.49
CA GLY A 180 -12.69 -11.55 -1.92
C GLY A 180 -11.70 -12.34 -2.77
N ASP A 181 -12.12 -12.97 -3.87
CA ASP A 181 -11.24 -13.78 -4.73
C ASP A 181 -10.02 -13.01 -5.27
N GLY A 182 -8.84 -13.30 -4.72
CA GLY A 182 -7.56 -12.65 -5.01
C GLY A 182 -7.32 -11.34 -4.27
N ALA A 183 -8.08 -11.05 -3.22
CA ALA A 183 -7.91 -9.88 -2.38
C ALA A 183 -7.29 -10.23 -1.01
N GLN A 184 -6.62 -9.25 -0.39
CA GLN A 184 -6.09 -9.39 0.98
C GLN A 184 -7.20 -9.71 1.98
N ILE A 185 -6.93 -10.46 3.04
CA ILE A 185 -7.93 -10.89 4.03
C ILE A 185 -8.66 -9.75 4.77
N VAL A 186 -9.90 -10.02 5.16
CA VAL A 186 -10.80 -9.17 5.98
C VAL A 186 -11.52 -10.05 7.01
N PRO A 187 -12.21 -9.48 8.02
CA PRO A 187 -13.08 -10.26 8.89
C PRO A 187 -14.16 -11.02 8.11
N PRO A 188 -14.52 -12.26 8.54
CA PRO A 188 -14.01 -12.96 9.73
C PRO A 188 -12.70 -13.76 9.50
N TYR A 189 -12.22 -13.85 8.26
CA TYR A 189 -11.11 -14.74 7.87
C TYR A 189 -9.82 -14.47 8.63
N ASP A 190 -9.51 -13.20 8.93
CA ASP A 190 -8.30 -12.83 9.68
C ASP A 190 -8.31 -13.39 11.11
N ALA A 191 -9.44 -13.30 11.82
CA ALA A 191 -9.60 -13.85 13.16
C ALA A 191 -9.61 -15.38 13.16
N GLU A 192 -10.20 -16.00 12.14
CA GLU A 192 -10.22 -17.46 11.99
C GLU A 192 -8.80 -18.02 11.77
N ILE A 193 -8.02 -17.39 10.88
CA ILE A 193 -6.62 -17.74 10.65
C ILE A 193 -5.79 -17.47 11.91
N ALA A 194 -5.97 -16.32 12.58
CA ALA A 194 -5.25 -15.99 13.81
C ALA A 194 -5.42 -17.06 14.88
N ARG A 195 -6.64 -17.56 15.09
CA ARG A 195 -6.92 -18.66 16.03
C ARG A 195 -6.17 -19.95 15.67
N CYS A 196 -6.04 -20.27 14.38
CA CYS A 196 -5.23 -21.41 13.93
C CYS A 196 -3.73 -21.19 14.15
N ILE A 197 -3.25 -19.94 14.02
CA ILE A 197 -1.85 -19.58 14.31
C ILE A 197 -1.55 -19.70 15.81
N GLU A 198 -2.46 -19.23 16.67
CA GLU A 198 -2.35 -19.36 18.13
C GLU A 198 -2.31 -20.83 18.59
N ALA A 199 -3.02 -21.71 17.89
CA ALA A 199 -3.04 -23.14 18.15
C ALA A 199 -1.81 -23.90 17.59
N ALA A 200 -0.92 -23.23 16.86
CA ALA A 200 0.23 -23.87 16.25
C ALA A 200 1.19 -24.44 17.32
N PRO A 201 1.80 -25.62 17.08
CA PRO A 201 2.82 -26.16 17.97
C PRO A 201 4.09 -25.30 17.92
N ASP A 202 5.07 -25.64 18.76
CA ASP A 202 6.40 -25.04 18.69
C ASP A 202 7.06 -25.29 17.33
N ALA A 203 7.89 -24.33 16.89
CA ALA A 203 8.31 -24.26 15.48
C ALA A 203 9.23 -25.40 15.05
N ASP A 204 9.92 -26.05 15.99
CA ASP A 204 10.72 -27.27 15.81
C ASP A 204 9.84 -28.51 15.56
N ARG A 205 8.57 -28.48 15.96
CA ARG A 205 7.58 -29.56 15.76
C ARG A 205 6.71 -29.38 14.53
N ILE A 206 6.78 -28.22 13.86
CA ILE A 206 6.02 -27.97 12.63
C ILE A 206 6.65 -28.77 11.47
N PRO A 207 5.91 -29.69 10.82
CA PRO A 207 6.43 -30.45 9.69
C PRO A 207 6.88 -29.56 8.53
N ARG A 208 7.99 -29.93 7.89
CA ARG A 208 8.54 -29.24 6.71
C ARG A 208 8.97 -30.26 5.67
N ALA A 209 8.46 -30.12 4.46
CA ALA A 209 8.90 -30.92 3.34
C ALA A 209 10.32 -30.49 2.93
N ARG A 210 11.16 -31.44 2.48
CA ARG A 210 12.48 -31.12 1.92
C ARG A 210 12.39 -30.66 0.46
N GLU A 211 11.38 -31.14 -0.24
CA GLU A 211 11.06 -30.90 -1.65
C GLU A 211 9.57 -31.15 -1.88
N GLY A 212 9.05 -30.85 -3.08
CA GLY A 212 7.67 -31.15 -3.47
C GLY A 212 6.83 -29.93 -3.85
N TRP A 213 7.23 -28.71 -3.43
CA TRP A 213 6.63 -27.49 -3.98
C TRP A 213 7.10 -27.24 -5.41
N THR A 214 6.27 -26.58 -6.20
CA THR A 214 6.59 -26.16 -7.56
C THR A 214 7.19 -24.76 -7.54
N VAL A 215 8.41 -24.59 -8.07
CA VAL A 215 8.91 -23.24 -8.40
C VAL A 215 8.35 -22.84 -9.76
N LEU A 216 7.60 -21.73 -9.80
CA LEU A 216 7.02 -21.24 -11.04
C LEU A 216 8.13 -20.80 -12.02
N PRO A 217 7.94 -20.94 -13.33
CA PRO A 217 8.95 -20.51 -14.30
C PRO A 217 9.14 -18.99 -14.29
N GLU A 218 10.36 -18.50 -14.52
CA GLU A 218 10.69 -17.06 -14.56
C GLU A 218 9.83 -16.26 -15.55
N ARG A 219 9.29 -16.92 -16.59
CA ARG A 219 8.35 -16.28 -17.53
C ARG A 219 7.09 -15.71 -16.86
N ILE A 220 6.74 -16.10 -15.63
CA ILE A 220 5.56 -15.58 -14.92
C ILE A 220 5.56 -14.04 -14.87
N ALA A 221 6.72 -13.40 -14.69
CA ALA A 221 6.82 -11.95 -14.73
C ALA A 221 6.55 -11.39 -16.13
N ARG A 222 7.06 -12.05 -17.18
CA ARG A 222 6.81 -11.69 -18.58
C ARG A 222 5.35 -11.86 -18.98
N ASP A 223 4.72 -12.95 -18.54
CA ASP A 223 3.32 -13.24 -18.82
C ASP A 223 2.43 -12.17 -18.14
N TYR A 224 2.78 -11.73 -16.93
CA TYR A 224 2.16 -10.59 -16.27
C TYR A 224 2.34 -9.28 -17.05
N GLU A 225 3.57 -8.97 -17.48
CA GLU A 225 3.84 -7.77 -18.30
C GLU A 225 2.97 -7.73 -19.55
N HIS A 226 2.78 -8.87 -20.23
CA HIS A 226 1.92 -8.95 -21.42
C HIS A 226 0.47 -8.58 -21.07
N GLN A 227 -0.06 -9.11 -19.98
CA GLN A 227 -1.40 -8.74 -19.51
C GLN A 227 -1.52 -7.26 -19.16
N VAL A 228 -0.46 -6.65 -18.62
CA VAL A 228 -0.41 -5.20 -18.37
C VAL A 228 -0.35 -4.41 -19.68
N CYS A 229 0.42 -4.86 -20.67
CA CYS A 229 0.49 -4.23 -22.00
C CYS A 229 -0.87 -4.24 -22.72
N ASP A 230 -1.65 -5.32 -22.56
CA ASP A 230 -3.00 -5.47 -23.13
C ASP A 230 -4.01 -4.43 -22.58
N LEU A 231 -3.66 -3.68 -21.54
CA LEU A 231 -4.47 -2.56 -21.06
C LEU A 231 -4.44 -1.36 -22.01
N LEU A 232 -3.49 -1.26 -22.95
CA LEU A 232 -3.46 -0.18 -23.94
C LEU A 232 -4.26 -0.57 -25.19
N PRO A 233 -5.14 0.31 -25.71
CA PRO A 233 -5.95 -0.01 -26.88
C PRO A 233 -5.12 -0.05 -28.18
N GLY A 234 -5.25 -1.13 -28.95
CA GLY A 234 -4.63 -1.27 -30.28
C GLY A 234 -3.18 -1.76 -30.25
N LEU A 235 -2.56 -1.87 -31.44
CA LEU A 235 -1.11 -2.10 -31.53
C LEU A 235 -0.42 -0.85 -30.98
N ALA A 236 0.32 -1.00 -29.87
CA ALA A 236 1.13 0.09 -29.35
C ALA A 236 1.98 0.70 -30.49
N PRO A 237 2.13 2.03 -30.56
CA PRO A 237 3.01 2.65 -31.54
C PRO A 237 4.38 1.98 -31.46
N SER A 238 5.02 1.75 -32.60
CA SER A 238 6.37 1.15 -32.62
C SER A 238 7.40 2.00 -31.86
N ARG A 239 7.09 3.28 -31.61
CA ARG A 239 7.89 4.22 -30.82
C ARG A 239 7.03 5.38 -30.32
N ARG A 240 7.27 5.80 -29.07
CA ARG A 240 6.67 6.96 -28.42
C ARG A 240 7.70 8.06 -28.20
N ASP A 241 7.23 9.31 -28.09
CA ASP A 241 8.11 10.48 -27.92
C ASP A 241 8.25 10.91 -26.45
N LEU A 242 7.49 10.32 -25.54
CA LEU A 242 7.61 10.57 -24.10
C LEU A 242 8.94 10.05 -23.53
N SER A 243 9.73 10.95 -22.93
CA SER A 243 10.93 10.63 -22.15
C SER A 243 10.56 10.39 -20.69
N VAL A 244 10.95 9.24 -20.15
CA VAL A 244 10.54 8.76 -18.82
C VAL A 244 11.77 8.49 -17.96
N VAL A 245 11.75 8.98 -16.72
CA VAL A 245 12.65 8.53 -15.66
C VAL A 245 11.90 7.59 -14.73
N LEU A 246 12.49 6.43 -14.44
CA LEU A 246 11.97 5.45 -13.49
C LEU A 246 12.93 5.28 -12.32
N THR A 247 12.41 5.32 -11.09
CA THR A 247 13.10 4.79 -9.91
C THR A 247 12.28 3.69 -9.26
N PRO A 248 12.82 2.47 -9.12
CA PRO A 248 12.19 1.44 -8.31
C PRO A 248 12.62 1.52 -6.83
N MET A 249 13.44 2.51 -6.45
CA MET A 249 13.96 2.71 -5.09
C MET A 249 14.57 1.43 -4.47
N HIS A 250 15.42 0.75 -5.24
CA HIS A 250 16.00 -0.56 -4.88
C HIS A 250 14.98 -1.68 -4.68
N GLY A 251 13.78 -1.51 -5.24
CA GLY A 251 12.68 -2.44 -5.22
C GLY A 251 12.70 -3.47 -6.35
N VAL A 252 11.84 -4.46 -6.23
CA VAL A 252 11.67 -5.55 -7.20
C VAL A 252 10.83 -5.15 -8.43
N GLY A 253 10.27 -3.94 -8.45
CA GLY A 253 9.47 -3.42 -9.56
C GLY A 253 10.26 -2.99 -10.80
N GLY A 254 11.56 -2.73 -10.66
CA GLY A 254 12.36 -2.05 -11.68
C GLY A 254 12.35 -2.74 -13.04
N GLU A 255 12.67 -4.04 -13.07
CA GLU A 255 12.73 -4.81 -14.31
C GLU A 255 11.34 -4.97 -14.96
N VAL A 256 10.33 -5.33 -14.17
CA VAL A 256 8.96 -5.57 -14.65
C VAL A 256 8.33 -4.29 -15.20
N ALA A 257 8.48 -3.16 -14.50
CA ALA A 257 8.00 -1.86 -14.95
C ALA A 257 8.74 -1.39 -16.22
N SER A 258 10.06 -1.53 -16.25
CA SER A 258 10.86 -1.15 -17.42
C SER A 258 10.47 -1.95 -18.65
N MET A 259 10.29 -3.26 -18.49
CA MET A 259 9.91 -4.14 -19.60
C MET A 259 8.49 -3.86 -20.08
N ALA A 260 7.52 -3.64 -19.19
CA ALA A 260 6.15 -3.26 -19.57
C ALA A 260 6.12 -1.94 -20.37
N LEU A 261 6.88 -0.93 -19.93
CA LEU A 261 7.02 0.36 -20.63
C LEU A 261 7.70 0.18 -22.00
N SER A 262 8.86 -0.47 -22.06
CA SER A 262 9.60 -0.68 -23.31
C SER A 262 8.78 -1.47 -24.34
N ARG A 263 8.04 -2.51 -23.91
CA ARG A 263 7.14 -3.28 -24.80
C ARG A 263 6.04 -2.43 -25.42
N CYS A 264 5.63 -1.35 -24.75
CA CYS A 264 4.61 -0.43 -25.23
C CYS A 264 5.18 0.80 -25.99
N GLY A 265 6.46 0.75 -26.36
CA GLY A 265 7.13 1.74 -27.21
C GLY A 265 7.75 2.92 -26.46
N PHE A 266 7.84 2.89 -25.13
CA PHE A 266 8.51 3.91 -24.31
C PHE A 266 10.03 3.70 -24.29
N ASP A 267 10.68 3.85 -25.45
CA ASP A 267 12.11 3.57 -25.63
C ASP A 267 13.03 4.61 -24.95
N GLN A 268 12.51 5.81 -24.65
CA GLN A 268 13.23 6.88 -23.95
C GLN A 268 13.14 6.73 -22.42
N LEU A 269 13.45 5.53 -21.93
CA LEU A 269 13.40 5.19 -20.52
C LEU A 269 14.80 5.30 -19.87
N SER A 270 14.92 6.12 -18.83
CA SER A 270 16.10 6.22 -17.98
C SER A 270 15.79 5.73 -16.57
N VAL A 271 16.38 4.60 -16.18
CA VAL A 271 16.28 4.11 -14.79
C VAL A 271 17.34 4.82 -13.95
N VAL A 272 16.99 5.27 -12.74
CA VAL A 272 17.93 5.88 -11.79
C VAL A 272 19.02 4.87 -11.44
N PRO A 273 20.28 5.07 -11.88
CA PRO A 273 21.32 4.04 -11.77
C PRO A 273 21.58 3.60 -10.33
N GLU A 274 21.56 4.54 -9.38
CA GLU A 274 21.81 4.31 -7.97
C GLU A 274 20.69 3.53 -7.28
N GLN A 275 19.51 3.44 -7.89
CA GLN A 275 18.31 2.79 -7.31
C GLN A 275 17.77 1.66 -8.19
N ALA A 276 18.46 1.31 -9.29
CA ALA A 276 17.94 0.45 -10.35
C ALA A 276 17.81 -1.03 -9.95
N LEU A 277 18.77 -1.54 -9.17
CA LEU A 277 18.84 -2.94 -8.77
C LEU A 277 18.21 -3.15 -7.39
N PRO A 278 17.56 -4.30 -7.14
CA PRO A 278 17.08 -4.61 -5.80
C PRO A 278 18.20 -4.64 -4.75
N ASP A 279 18.05 -3.86 -3.67
CA ASP A 279 18.97 -3.83 -2.53
C ASP A 279 18.17 -3.82 -1.22
N PRO A 280 18.28 -4.85 -0.37
CA PRO A 280 17.53 -4.94 0.89
C PRO A 280 17.84 -3.84 1.90
N ALA A 281 18.96 -3.11 1.75
CA ALA A 281 19.35 -2.04 2.66
C ALA A 281 18.74 -0.69 2.29
N PHE A 282 18.17 -0.54 1.09
CA PHE A 282 17.66 0.74 0.55
C PHE A 282 18.64 1.92 0.75
N PRO A 283 19.93 1.79 0.38
CA PRO A 283 21.02 2.64 0.90
C PRO A 283 20.93 4.12 0.55
N THR A 284 20.09 4.50 -0.41
CA THR A 284 19.95 5.89 -0.87
C THR A 284 18.77 6.63 -0.23
N VAL A 285 17.94 5.95 0.58
CA VAL A 285 16.73 6.52 1.19
C VAL A 285 16.61 6.09 2.64
N ALA A 286 16.23 7.01 3.53
CA ALA A 286 15.97 6.67 4.93
C ALA A 286 14.70 5.80 5.09
N PHE A 287 13.74 5.99 4.19
CA PHE A 287 12.47 5.30 4.17
C PHE A 287 12.01 5.15 2.72
N PRO A 288 11.84 3.92 2.19
CA PRO A 288 11.58 3.70 0.77
C PRO A 288 10.10 3.90 0.41
N ASN A 289 9.55 5.07 0.72
CA ASN A 289 8.21 5.50 0.33
C ASN A 289 8.33 6.76 -0.53
N PRO A 290 7.78 6.80 -1.76
CA PRO A 290 7.90 7.99 -2.61
C PRO A 290 7.30 9.27 -2.01
N GLU A 291 6.42 9.14 -1.00
CA GLU A 291 5.84 10.29 -0.32
C GLU A 291 6.84 11.03 0.59
N GLU A 292 7.84 10.30 1.11
CA GLU A 292 8.78 10.80 2.11
C GLU A 292 9.75 11.82 1.49
N PRO A 293 10.08 12.90 2.23
CA PRO A 293 11.06 13.89 1.77
C PRO A 293 12.39 13.22 1.38
N GLY A 294 12.93 13.59 0.23
CA GLY A 294 14.20 13.07 -0.28
C GLY A 294 14.09 11.78 -1.10
N ALA A 295 12.99 11.03 -1.01
CA ALA A 295 12.86 9.72 -1.67
C ALA A 295 12.92 9.81 -3.21
N MET A 296 12.36 10.88 -3.79
CA MET A 296 12.33 11.11 -5.25
C MET A 296 13.50 11.95 -5.77
N ASP A 297 14.41 12.42 -4.91
CA ASP A 297 15.41 13.43 -5.28
C ASP A 297 16.35 12.99 -6.40
N LEU A 298 16.79 11.72 -6.38
CA LEU A 298 17.65 11.16 -7.42
C LEU A 298 16.93 11.08 -8.77
N ALA A 299 15.67 10.67 -8.78
CA ALA A 299 14.86 10.62 -9.99
C ALA A 299 14.61 12.01 -10.56
N LEU A 300 14.32 13.00 -9.72
CA LEU A 300 14.08 14.39 -10.12
C LEU A 300 15.34 15.04 -10.72
N ARG A 301 16.52 14.84 -10.10
CA ARG A 301 17.80 15.32 -10.67
C ARG A 301 18.12 14.67 -12.00
N LEU A 302 17.88 13.36 -12.14
CA LEU A 302 18.08 12.66 -13.40
C LEU A 302 17.12 13.18 -14.46
N ALA A 303 15.86 13.45 -14.10
CA ALA A 303 14.85 13.96 -15.00
C ALA A 303 15.17 15.36 -15.52
N GLU A 304 15.66 16.26 -14.67
CA GLU A 304 16.18 17.56 -15.05
C GLU A 304 17.38 17.42 -16.01
N THR A 305 18.34 16.56 -15.67
CA THR A 305 19.54 16.32 -16.50
C THR A 305 19.20 15.75 -17.87
N ARG A 306 18.17 14.89 -17.96
CA ARG A 306 17.75 14.21 -19.19
C ARG A 306 16.68 14.97 -19.97
N GLY A 307 16.15 16.07 -19.43
CA GLY A 307 14.99 16.76 -20.01
C GLY A 307 13.79 15.82 -20.15
N ALA A 308 13.51 15.01 -19.14
CA ALA A 308 12.41 14.04 -19.17
C ALA A 308 11.03 14.73 -19.10
N ASP A 309 10.00 14.03 -19.54
CA ASP A 309 8.61 14.50 -19.51
C ASP A 309 7.84 13.94 -18.30
N LEU A 310 8.28 12.80 -17.76
CA LEU A 310 7.62 12.10 -16.67
C LEU A 310 8.64 11.39 -15.78
N VAL A 311 8.48 11.54 -14.46
CA VAL A 311 9.13 10.71 -13.45
C VAL A 311 8.12 9.72 -12.91
N ILE A 312 8.52 8.46 -12.77
CA ILE A 312 7.77 7.37 -12.15
C ILE A 312 8.62 6.83 -10.99
N ALA A 313 8.02 6.70 -9.81
CA ALA A 313 8.66 6.08 -8.65
C ALA A 313 7.78 4.96 -8.07
N ASN A 314 8.31 3.75 -7.98
CA ASN A 314 7.65 2.63 -7.31
C ASN A 314 8.25 2.41 -5.92
N ASP A 315 7.42 2.02 -4.95
CA ASP A 315 7.89 1.51 -3.68
C ASP A 315 8.51 0.10 -3.84
N PRO A 316 9.20 -0.46 -2.83
CA PRO A 316 10.02 -1.65 -2.98
C PRO A 316 9.31 -2.89 -3.55
N ASP A 317 8.03 -3.09 -3.24
CA ASP A 317 7.22 -4.20 -3.76
C ASP A 317 6.30 -3.80 -4.93
N ALA A 318 6.43 -2.56 -5.39
CA ALA A 318 5.76 -1.94 -6.53
C ALA A 318 4.23 -2.03 -6.51
N ASP A 319 3.65 -2.04 -5.31
CA ASP A 319 2.20 -1.86 -5.15
C ASP A 319 1.81 -0.36 -5.19
N ARG A 320 2.77 0.57 -5.02
CA ARG A 320 2.55 2.02 -5.14
C ARG A 320 3.25 2.63 -6.35
N ALA A 321 2.73 3.78 -6.78
CA ALA A 321 3.38 4.62 -7.78
C ALA A 321 3.25 6.13 -7.45
N ALA A 322 4.35 6.85 -7.47
CA ALA A 322 4.35 8.31 -7.49
C ALA A 322 4.80 8.84 -8.85
N PHE A 323 4.38 10.07 -9.14
CA PHE A 323 4.67 10.71 -10.40
C PHE A 323 5.08 12.16 -10.20
N ALA A 324 6.05 12.60 -10.99
CA ALA A 324 6.38 14.01 -11.10
C ALA A 324 6.48 14.42 -12.56
N ILE A 325 6.17 15.68 -12.83
CA ILE A 325 6.12 16.27 -14.16
C ILE A 325 6.86 17.60 -14.19
N PRO A 326 7.42 18.01 -15.34
CA PRO A 326 7.95 19.35 -15.51
C PRO A 326 6.80 20.37 -15.47
N VAL A 327 7.11 21.54 -14.95
CA VAL A 327 6.24 22.70 -14.87
C VAL A 327 6.69 23.71 -15.92
N PRO A 328 5.87 24.03 -16.92
CA PRO A 328 6.16 25.10 -17.86
C PRO A 328 6.37 26.45 -17.13
N ALA A 329 7.32 27.27 -17.59
CA ALA A 329 7.72 28.51 -16.92
C ALA A 329 6.54 29.52 -16.78
N ASP A 330 5.64 29.55 -17.76
CA ASP A 330 4.41 30.35 -17.74
C ASP A 330 3.36 29.84 -16.73
N ARG A 331 3.60 28.66 -16.16
CA ARG A 331 2.74 27.99 -15.17
C ARG A 331 3.39 27.83 -13.81
N ALA A 332 4.53 28.46 -13.56
CA ALA A 332 5.32 28.31 -12.32
C ALA A 332 4.61 28.80 -11.04
N GLN A 333 3.57 29.64 -11.16
CA GLN A 333 2.82 30.15 -10.00
C GLN A 333 1.62 29.24 -9.65
N GLY A 334 1.45 28.94 -8.36
CA GLY A 334 0.26 28.24 -7.85
C GLY A 334 0.13 26.76 -8.23
N VAL A 335 1.23 26.12 -8.63
CA VAL A 335 1.30 24.74 -9.12
C VAL A 335 1.48 23.69 -8.02
N GLY A 336 1.48 24.07 -6.74
CA GLY A 336 1.51 23.10 -5.63
C GLY A 336 2.92 22.60 -5.29
N ARG A 337 3.07 21.28 -5.09
CA ARG A 337 4.29 20.67 -4.51
C ARG A 337 5.46 20.65 -5.51
N ILE A 338 6.22 21.73 -5.53
CA ILE A 338 7.48 21.84 -6.28
C ILE A 338 8.59 21.05 -5.59
N SER A 339 9.45 20.42 -6.41
CA SER A 339 10.63 19.70 -5.95
C SER A 339 11.67 20.66 -5.35
N PRO A 340 12.26 20.33 -4.18
CA PRO A 340 13.31 21.15 -3.58
C PRO A 340 14.65 21.02 -4.32
N VAL A 341 14.85 19.97 -5.11
CA VAL A 341 16.12 19.67 -5.80
C VAL A 341 16.06 19.88 -7.32
N ALA A 342 14.87 20.15 -7.86
CA ALA A 342 14.62 20.43 -9.28
C ALA A 342 13.41 21.39 -9.38
N PRO A 343 13.60 22.72 -9.23
CA PRO A 343 12.51 23.68 -9.03
C PRO A 343 11.48 23.76 -10.17
N ASP A 344 11.83 23.32 -11.37
CA ASP A 344 10.92 23.24 -12.51
C ASP A 344 10.12 21.94 -12.55
N TRP A 345 10.14 21.14 -11.48
CA TRP A 345 9.42 19.89 -11.36
C TRP A 345 8.40 19.91 -10.24
N ARG A 346 7.23 19.34 -10.53
CA ARG A 346 6.14 19.18 -9.57
C ARG A 346 5.90 17.70 -9.28
N ILE A 347 5.85 17.35 -8.00
CA ILE A 347 5.42 16.04 -7.52
C ILE A 347 3.89 16.07 -7.39
N LEU A 348 3.20 15.17 -8.08
CA LEU A 348 1.74 15.06 -8.03
C LEU A 348 1.30 14.35 -6.75
N ARG A 349 0.20 14.81 -6.14
CA ARG A 349 -0.40 14.10 -4.99
C ARG A 349 -1.15 12.85 -5.46
N GLY A 350 -1.29 11.85 -4.60
CA GLY A 350 -2.00 10.63 -4.95
C GLY A 350 -3.47 10.85 -5.29
N ASP A 351 -4.12 11.85 -4.71
CA ASP A 351 -5.46 12.28 -5.14
C ASP A 351 -5.50 12.87 -6.55
N GLU A 352 -4.45 13.60 -6.96
CA GLU A 352 -4.37 14.18 -8.31
C GLU A 352 -4.14 13.09 -9.35
N ILE A 353 -3.22 12.17 -9.07
CA ILE A 353 -2.98 10.98 -9.90
C ILE A 353 -4.24 10.11 -9.92
N GLY A 354 -4.89 9.97 -8.77
CA GLY A 354 -6.15 9.27 -8.59
C GLY A 354 -7.26 9.78 -9.50
N ALA A 355 -7.39 11.10 -9.62
CA ALA A 355 -8.34 11.75 -10.50
C ALA A 355 -7.95 11.64 -11.98
N ILE A 356 -6.66 11.80 -12.33
CA ILE A 356 -6.19 11.63 -13.72
C ILE A 356 -6.44 10.21 -14.22
N LEU A 357 -6.04 9.19 -13.45
CA LEU A 357 -6.30 7.80 -13.79
C LEU A 357 -7.81 7.53 -13.80
N GLY A 358 -8.57 8.11 -12.87
CA GLY A 358 -10.04 8.06 -12.89
C GLY A 358 -10.63 8.56 -14.20
N GLN A 359 -10.12 9.67 -14.75
CA GLN A 359 -10.52 10.19 -16.06
C GLN A 359 -10.20 9.22 -17.19
N VAL A 360 -8.99 8.64 -17.19
CA VAL A 360 -8.60 7.61 -18.17
C VAL A 360 -9.54 6.41 -18.11
N MET A 361 -9.91 5.97 -16.91
CA MET A 361 -10.81 4.84 -16.72
C MET A 361 -12.25 5.17 -17.11
N LEU A 362 -12.74 6.40 -16.87
CA LEU A 362 -14.06 6.84 -17.33
C LEU A 362 -14.19 6.83 -18.85
N GLU A 363 -13.13 7.20 -19.57
CA GLU A 363 -13.07 7.18 -21.04
C GLU A 363 -13.12 5.75 -21.60
N ARG A 364 -12.71 4.75 -20.80
CA ARG A 364 -12.64 3.34 -21.19
C ARG A 364 -13.91 2.54 -20.88
N ILE A 365 -14.83 3.07 -20.08
CA ILE A 365 -16.10 2.41 -19.79
C ILE A 365 -16.93 2.35 -21.09
N PRO A 366 -17.31 1.15 -21.57
CA PRO A 366 -18.11 1.04 -22.79
C PRO A 366 -19.46 1.76 -22.67
N ALA A 367 -19.94 2.29 -23.79
CA ALA A 367 -21.27 2.91 -23.85
C ALA A 367 -22.35 1.94 -23.34
N GLY A 368 -23.19 2.41 -22.42
CA GLY A 368 -24.25 1.59 -21.79
C GLY A 368 -23.81 0.75 -20.59
N GLN A 369 -22.52 0.72 -20.22
CA GLN A 369 -22.04 -0.07 -19.07
C GLN A 369 -21.75 0.75 -17.80
N ALA A 370 -22.02 2.06 -17.81
CA ALA A 370 -21.75 2.94 -16.67
C ALA A 370 -22.46 2.50 -15.38
N GLN A 371 -23.68 1.98 -15.48
CA GLN A 371 -24.48 1.57 -14.32
C GLN A 371 -23.97 0.29 -13.63
N SER A 372 -23.27 -0.58 -14.37
CA SER A 372 -22.64 -1.79 -13.83
C SER A 372 -21.21 -1.55 -13.35
N ALA A 373 -20.62 -0.41 -13.70
CA ALA A 373 -19.27 -0.03 -13.30
C ALA A 373 -19.27 0.67 -11.94
N ALA A 374 -18.26 0.39 -11.14
CA ALA A 374 -18.02 1.05 -9.87
C ALA A 374 -16.61 1.62 -9.81
N PHE A 375 -16.53 2.86 -9.36
CA PHE A 375 -15.32 3.51 -8.89
C PHE A 375 -15.29 3.42 -7.37
N ALA A 376 -14.10 3.26 -6.80
CA ALA A 376 -13.95 3.23 -5.35
C ALA A 376 -12.76 4.05 -4.88
N SER A 377 -12.88 4.64 -3.71
CA SER A 377 -11.75 5.24 -3.01
C SER A 377 -11.89 5.10 -1.50
N SER A 378 -10.79 5.18 -0.77
CA SER A 378 -10.88 5.20 0.68
C SER A 378 -11.56 6.48 1.16
N ILE A 379 -12.22 6.43 2.31
CA ILE A 379 -12.93 7.58 2.90
C ILE A 379 -12.00 8.79 3.11
N VAL A 380 -10.71 8.55 3.27
CA VAL A 380 -9.68 9.59 3.46
C VAL A 380 -9.19 10.23 2.16
N SER A 381 -9.48 9.61 1.02
CA SER A 381 -9.13 10.15 -0.30
C SER A 381 -10.09 11.26 -0.72
N SER A 382 -9.68 12.08 -1.68
CA SER A 382 -10.45 13.21 -2.20
C SER A 382 -11.84 12.81 -2.70
N ARG A 383 -12.79 13.73 -2.58
CA ARG A 383 -14.16 13.63 -3.13
C ARG A 383 -14.21 13.88 -4.64
N LEU A 384 -13.10 14.28 -5.29
CA LEU A 384 -13.06 14.58 -6.73
C LEU A 384 -13.47 13.39 -7.59
N LEU A 385 -12.99 12.18 -7.28
CA LEU A 385 -13.37 10.98 -8.06
C LEU A 385 -14.89 10.72 -8.02
N GLY A 386 -15.52 10.93 -6.86
CA GLY A 386 -16.97 10.80 -6.72
C GLY A 386 -17.73 11.84 -7.53
N ALA A 387 -17.25 13.09 -7.56
CA ALA A 387 -17.83 14.15 -8.38
C ALA A 387 -17.73 13.84 -9.88
N MET A 388 -16.59 13.30 -10.33
CA MET A 388 -16.39 12.86 -11.72
C MET A 388 -17.31 11.70 -12.09
N ALA A 389 -17.40 10.69 -11.23
CA ALA A 389 -18.23 9.50 -11.46
C ALA A 389 -19.72 9.86 -11.56
N ALA A 390 -20.20 10.77 -10.70
CA ALA A 390 -21.60 11.22 -10.68
C ALA A 390 -22.05 11.83 -12.02
N VAL A 391 -21.21 12.66 -12.65
CA VAL A 391 -21.52 13.28 -13.96
C VAL A 391 -21.66 12.23 -15.07
N ARG A 392 -20.97 11.10 -14.95
CA ARG A 392 -20.99 10.01 -15.95
C ARG A 392 -21.98 8.90 -15.59
N GLY A 393 -22.73 9.04 -14.50
CA GLY A 393 -23.64 8.00 -14.01
C GLY A 393 -22.94 6.71 -13.56
N VAL A 394 -21.65 6.80 -13.21
CA VAL A 394 -20.86 5.69 -12.68
C VAL A 394 -21.02 5.67 -11.15
N ARG A 395 -21.23 4.49 -10.58
CA ARG A 395 -21.36 4.34 -9.13
C ARG A 395 -20.01 4.63 -8.45
N HIS A 396 -19.97 5.53 -7.47
CA HIS A 396 -18.79 5.71 -6.61
C HIS A 396 -19.06 5.13 -5.22
N VAL A 397 -18.06 4.46 -4.65
CA VAL A 397 -18.13 3.83 -3.33
C VAL A 397 -16.96 4.30 -2.48
N GLN A 398 -17.26 4.81 -1.29
CA GLN A 398 -16.23 5.04 -0.28
C GLN A 398 -16.07 3.81 0.61
N THR A 399 -14.82 3.41 0.87
CA THR A 399 -14.49 2.29 1.77
C THR A 399 -13.57 2.75 2.90
N LEU A 400 -13.38 1.95 3.95
CA LEU A 400 -12.32 2.23 4.92
C LEU A 400 -10.93 2.23 4.25
N THR A 401 -9.96 2.87 4.91
CA THR A 401 -8.55 2.80 4.49
C THR A 401 -8.06 1.36 4.46
N GLY A 402 -7.31 1.03 3.41
CA GLY A 402 -6.79 -0.30 3.13
C GLY A 402 -7.46 -0.90 1.89
N PHE A 403 -6.63 -1.15 0.88
CA PHE A 403 -7.06 -1.65 -0.43
C PHE A 403 -7.88 -2.95 -0.43
N LYS A 404 -7.75 -3.76 0.63
CA LYS A 404 -8.62 -4.91 0.91
C LYS A 404 -10.11 -4.57 0.82
N TRP A 405 -10.53 -3.36 1.21
CA TRP A 405 -11.93 -2.96 1.13
C TRP A 405 -12.30 -2.47 -0.27
N ILE A 406 -11.40 -1.73 -0.91
CA ILE A 406 -11.59 -1.18 -2.26
C ILE A 406 -11.75 -2.31 -3.27
N SER A 407 -10.87 -3.31 -3.25
CA SER A 407 -10.85 -4.38 -4.25
C SER A 407 -12.05 -5.34 -4.17
N ARG A 408 -12.84 -5.27 -3.08
CA ARG A 408 -14.08 -6.02 -2.87
C ARG A 408 -15.33 -5.33 -3.40
N VAL A 409 -15.23 -4.08 -3.85
CA VAL A 409 -16.39 -3.34 -4.35
C VAL A 409 -16.97 -4.05 -5.58
N PRO A 410 -18.27 -4.42 -5.58
CA PRO A 410 -18.87 -5.10 -6.73
C PRO A 410 -18.81 -4.27 -8.02
N GLY A 411 -18.41 -4.86 -9.13
CA GLY A 411 -18.27 -4.15 -10.41
C GLY A 411 -17.14 -3.12 -10.44
N LEU A 412 -16.16 -3.23 -9.54
CA LEU A 412 -15.00 -2.34 -9.52
C LEU A 412 -14.31 -2.34 -10.89
N VAL A 413 -14.16 -1.16 -11.46
CA VAL A 413 -13.34 -0.91 -12.67
C VAL A 413 -12.12 -0.05 -12.35
N TYR A 414 -12.19 0.75 -11.28
CA TYR A 414 -11.10 1.59 -10.83
C TYR A 414 -11.21 1.87 -9.34
N GLY A 415 -10.13 1.62 -8.60
CA GLY A 415 -10.00 1.92 -7.19
C GLY A 415 -8.73 2.70 -6.89
N TYR A 416 -8.75 3.63 -5.94
CA TYR A 416 -7.50 4.23 -5.46
C TYR A 416 -7.53 4.66 -3.99
N GLU A 417 -6.34 4.79 -3.42
CA GLU A 417 -6.10 5.48 -2.16
C GLU A 417 -5.11 6.61 -2.37
N GLU A 418 -5.36 7.75 -1.71
CA GLU A 418 -4.49 8.93 -1.75
C GLU A 418 -3.03 8.64 -1.40
N ALA A 419 -2.78 7.57 -0.62
CA ALA A 419 -1.45 7.05 -0.28
C ALA A 419 -0.80 6.25 -1.44
N LEU A 420 -0.90 6.79 -2.67
CA LEU A 420 -0.25 6.32 -3.90
C LEU A 420 -0.61 4.90 -4.38
N GLY A 421 -1.77 4.39 -3.98
CA GLY A 421 -2.25 3.07 -4.39
C GLY A 421 -3.33 3.16 -5.44
N TYR A 422 -3.17 2.50 -6.59
CA TYR A 422 -4.14 2.52 -7.68
C TYR A 422 -4.39 1.11 -8.21
N CYS A 423 -5.64 0.76 -8.46
CA CYS A 423 -6.04 -0.48 -9.08
C CYS A 423 -6.83 -0.14 -10.34
N VAL A 424 -6.12 -0.14 -11.46
CA VAL A 424 -6.65 0.18 -12.79
C VAL A 424 -7.06 -1.08 -13.57
N ALA A 425 -6.69 -2.26 -13.07
CA ALA A 425 -6.98 -3.55 -13.68
C ALA A 425 -7.38 -4.59 -12.61
N PRO A 426 -8.51 -4.43 -11.91
CA PRO A 426 -8.95 -5.34 -10.85
C PRO A 426 -9.17 -6.79 -11.32
N GLN A 427 -9.32 -7.00 -12.62
CA GLN A 427 -9.35 -8.33 -13.23
C GLN A 427 -7.99 -9.05 -13.19
N LEU A 428 -6.89 -8.29 -13.26
CA LEU A 428 -5.52 -8.82 -13.18
C LEU A 428 -5.09 -8.98 -11.73
N ALA A 429 -5.19 -7.90 -10.95
CA ALA A 429 -4.79 -7.88 -9.54
C ALA A 429 -5.85 -7.13 -8.71
N ARG A 430 -6.43 -7.80 -7.71
CA ARG A 430 -7.34 -7.18 -6.74
C ARG A 430 -6.59 -6.54 -5.56
N ASP A 431 -5.59 -5.76 -5.92
CA ASP A 431 -4.80 -4.91 -5.03
C ASP A 431 -4.29 -3.71 -5.83
N LYS A 432 -3.51 -2.85 -5.19
CA LYS A 432 -2.77 -1.80 -5.86
C LYS A 432 -1.74 -2.41 -6.79
N ASP A 433 -1.57 -1.76 -7.93
CA ASP A 433 -0.63 -2.15 -8.96
C ASP A 433 0.06 -0.92 -9.54
N GLY A 434 1.23 -0.62 -8.97
CA GLY A 434 2.05 0.52 -9.39
C GLY A 434 2.59 0.37 -10.82
N ILE A 435 2.63 -0.84 -11.36
CA ILE A 435 3.17 -1.13 -12.69
C ILE A 435 2.13 -0.82 -13.76
N SER A 436 0.90 -1.33 -13.61
CA SER A 436 -0.18 -0.98 -14.56
C SER A 436 -0.57 0.49 -14.46
N ALA A 437 -0.59 1.07 -13.25
CA ALA A 437 -0.81 2.51 -13.08
C ALA A 437 0.27 3.34 -13.78
N ALA A 438 1.55 2.95 -13.67
CA ALA A 438 2.65 3.60 -14.37
C ALA A 438 2.48 3.57 -15.89
N LEU A 439 2.13 2.40 -16.44
CA LEU A 439 1.91 2.27 -17.89
C LEU A 439 0.74 3.14 -18.38
N LEU A 440 -0.39 3.14 -17.67
CA LEU A 440 -1.55 3.93 -18.07
C LEU A 440 -1.31 5.44 -17.96
N LEU A 441 -0.58 5.89 -16.93
CA LEU A 441 -0.25 7.30 -16.81
C LEU A 441 0.77 7.74 -17.87
N ALA A 442 1.75 6.90 -18.19
CA ALA A 442 2.69 7.16 -19.27
C ALA A 442 1.98 7.25 -20.64
N ASP A 443 1.03 6.36 -20.92
CA ASP A 443 0.20 6.45 -22.14
C ASP A 443 -0.64 7.74 -22.19
N CYS A 444 -1.21 8.14 -21.05
CA CYS A 444 -1.94 9.41 -20.93
C CYS A 444 -1.03 10.61 -21.21
N ALA A 445 0.17 10.63 -20.61
CA ALA A 445 1.14 11.70 -20.78
C ALA A 445 1.66 11.79 -22.23
N ASP A 446 1.95 10.67 -22.88
CA ASP A 446 2.40 10.62 -24.28
C ASP A 446 1.32 11.16 -25.23
N ARG A 447 0.06 10.73 -25.05
CA ARG A 447 -1.07 11.25 -25.84
C ARG A 447 -1.25 12.76 -25.66
N LEU A 448 -1.11 13.27 -24.45
CA LEU A 448 -1.21 14.70 -24.16
C LEU A 448 -0.03 15.46 -24.78
N LYS A 449 1.19 14.94 -24.68
CA LYS A 449 2.38 15.53 -25.31
C LYS A 449 2.19 15.68 -26.82
N GLY A 450 1.66 14.66 -27.50
CA GLY A 450 1.32 14.72 -28.93
C GLY A 450 0.26 15.77 -29.28
N GLN A 451 -0.50 16.27 -28.30
CA GLN A 451 -1.48 17.35 -28.45
C GLN A 451 -0.94 18.72 -28.00
N GLY A 452 0.35 18.82 -27.62
CA GLY A 452 0.92 20.03 -27.01
C GLY A 452 0.34 20.33 -25.62
N ARG A 453 -0.13 19.31 -24.91
CA ARG A 453 -0.75 19.39 -23.58
C ARG A 453 0.03 18.56 -22.57
N THR A 454 -0.28 18.76 -21.30
CA THR A 454 0.34 18.11 -20.14
C THR A 454 -0.71 17.54 -19.20
N LEU A 455 -0.27 16.76 -18.21
CA LEU A 455 -1.14 16.30 -17.12
C LEU A 455 -1.72 17.46 -16.30
N LEU A 456 -1.07 18.65 -16.28
CA LEU A 456 -1.61 19.85 -15.65
C LEU A 456 -2.90 20.32 -16.33
N ASP A 457 -3.01 20.18 -17.65
CA ASP A 457 -4.21 20.58 -18.40
C ASP A 457 -5.40 19.66 -18.10
N VAL A 458 -5.12 18.40 -17.74
CA VAL A 458 -6.16 17.49 -17.25
C VAL A 458 -6.65 17.95 -15.87
N LEU A 459 -5.74 18.26 -14.95
CA LEU A 459 -6.10 18.75 -13.60
C LEU A 459 -6.83 20.09 -13.65
N ASP A 460 -6.42 21.01 -14.52
CA ASP A 460 -7.12 22.29 -14.71
C ASP A 460 -8.55 22.08 -15.17
N ARG A 461 -8.74 21.20 -16.16
CA ARG A 461 -10.08 20.88 -16.66
C ARG A 461 -10.94 20.25 -15.57
N LEU A 462 -10.42 19.24 -14.86
CA LEU A 462 -11.15 18.58 -13.77
C LEU A 462 -11.53 19.58 -12.66
N HIS A 463 -10.62 20.47 -12.28
CA HIS A 463 -10.91 21.50 -11.30
C HIS A 463 -11.92 22.54 -11.79
N THR A 464 -11.89 22.88 -13.08
CA THR A 464 -12.88 23.79 -13.67
C THR A 464 -14.27 23.15 -13.70
N GLU A 465 -14.36 21.86 -14.06
CA GLU A 465 -15.62 21.12 -14.17
C GLU A 465 -16.24 20.76 -12.80
N HIS A 466 -15.41 20.47 -11.79
CA HIS A 466 -15.87 19.88 -10.52
C HIS A 466 -15.51 20.70 -9.26
N GLY A 467 -14.93 21.89 -9.42
CA GLY A 467 -14.35 22.68 -8.34
C GLY A 467 -12.93 22.26 -8.00
N VAL A 468 -12.18 23.11 -7.31
CA VAL A 468 -10.84 22.80 -6.79
C VAL A 468 -10.98 21.95 -5.54
N HIS A 469 -10.53 20.69 -5.59
CA HIS A 469 -10.45 19.80 -4.42
C HIS A 469 -9.02 19.87 -3.88
N ALA A 470 -8.77 20.79 -2.95
CA ALA A 470 -7.45 20.94 -2.35
C ALA A 470 -7.36 20.04 -1.12
N ALA A 471 -6.39 19.11 -1.14
CA ALA A 471 -6.18 18.14 -0.07
C ALA A 471 -4.78 18.23 0.53
N ASP A 472 -4.68 18.03 1.85
CA ASP A 472 -3.42 17.92 2.57
C ASP A 472 -3.56 17.01 3.80
N GLN A 473 -2.42 16.67 4.40
CA GLN A 473 -2.38 15.84 5.60
C GLN A 473 -1.61 16.50 6.74
N LEU A 474 -2.11 16.26 7.96
CA LEU A 474 -1.36 16.48 9.19
C LEU A 474 -1.08 15.12 9.84
N SER A 475 0.20 14.74 9.86
CA SER A 475 0.65 13.48 10.46
C SER A 475 1.48 13.75 11.70
N VAL A 476 0.98 13.31 12.85
CA VAL A 476 1.65 13.45 14.16
C VAL A 476 2.30 12.13 14.53
N ARG A 477 3.64 12.06 14.49
CA ARG A 477 4.40 10.88 14.94
C ARG A 477 4.57 10.94 16.46
N VAL A 478 4.29 9.83 17.14
CA VAL A 478 4.44 9.71 18.60
C VAL A 478 5.51 8.67 18.93
N GLN A 479 6.17 8.84 20.09
CA GLN A 479 7.04 7.82 20.66
C GLN A 479 6.28 6.81 21.52
N ARG A 480 5.11 7.21 22.00
CA ARG A 480 4.27 6.47 22.96
C ARG A 480 2.86 6.34 22.39
N LEU A 481 2.38 5.11 22.18
CA LEU A 481 1.11 4.84 21.49
C LEU A 481 -0.10 5.37 22.27
N GLU A 482 -0.01 5.45 23.60
CA GLU A 482 -1.04 6.02 24.46
C GLU A 482 -1.36 7.49 24.13
N LEU A 483 -0.38 8.25 23.60
CA LEU A 483 -0.61 9.64 23.18
C LEU A 483 -1.62 9.73 22.03
N ILE A 484 -1.68 8.72 21.15
CA ILE A 484 -2.70 8.67 20.08
C ILE A 484 -4.09 8.57 20.69
N ARG A 485 -4.25 7.69 21.69
CA ARG A 485 -5.52 7.52 22.40
C ARG A 485 -5.93 8.81 23.11
N GLU A 486 -4.99 9.47 23.79
CA GLU A 486 -5.24 10.76 24.45
C GLU A 486 -5.70 11.84 23.47
N MET A 487 -5.03 11.96 22.32
CA MET A 487 -5.41 12.91 21.26
C MET A 487 -6.80 12.62 20.70
N MET A 488 -7.13 11.36 20.42
CA MET A 488 -8.45 10.96 19.94
C MET A 488 -9.56 11.21 20.97
N LEU A 489 -9.28 10.97 22.26
CA LEU A 489 -10.22 11.28 23.34
C LEU A 489 -10.43 12.79 23.49
N ARG A 490 -9.35 13.58 23.41
CA ARG A 490 -9.41 15.05 23.43
C ARG A 490 -10.26 15.57 22.27
N LEU A 491 -9.99 15.12 21.05
CA LEU A 491 -10.72 15.55 19.86
C LEU A 491 -12.22 15.25 19.95
N ARG A 492 -12.60 14.10 20.51
CA ARG A 492 -14.02 13.75 20.75
C ARG A 492 -14.66 14.59 21.86
N ALA A 493 -13.93 14.87 22.93
CA ALA A 493 -14.44 15.68 24.05
C ALA A 493 -14.53 17.18 23.69
N GLN A 494 -13.63 17.65 22.83
CA GLN A 494 -13.46 19.05 22.45
C GLN A 494 -13.50 19.20 20.92
N THR A 495 -14.52 18.61 20.28
CA THR A 495 -14.66 18.66 18.83
C THR A 495 -14.81 20.12 18.36
N PRO A 496 -14.02 20.57 17.36
CA PRO A 496 -14.15 21.91 16.80
C PRO A 496 -15.57 22.21 16.34
N ARG A 497 -16.09 23.38 16.70
CA ARG A 497 -17.40 23.87 16.23
C ARG A 497 -17.32 24.58 14.89
N GLN A 498 -16.12 24.94 14.47
CA GLN A 498 -15.83 25.60 13.20
C GLN A 498 -14.51 25.06 12.63
N LEU A 499 -14.36 25.14 11.31
CA LEU A 499 -13.15 24.87 10.56
C LEU A 499 -12.92 26.03 9.60
N ALA A 500 -11.78 26.71 9.68
CA ALA A 500 -11.47 27.94 8.95
C ALA A 500 -12.59 29.02 9.06
N GLY A 501 -13.23 29.11 10.23
CA GLY A 501 -14.36 30.00 10.49
C GLY A 501 -15.72 29.53 9.96
N SER A 502 -15.79 28.42 9.22
CA SER A 502 -17.05 27.81 8.75
C SER A 502 -17.64 26.88 9.82
N PRO A 503 -18.94 26.98 10.16
CA PRO A 503 -19.59 26.09 11.12
C PRO A 503 -19.45 24.60 10.74
N VAL A 504 -19.13 23.75 11.71
CA VAL A 504 -19.19 22.29 11.55
C VAL A 504 -20.66 21.86 11.59
N VAL A 505 -21.14 21.28 10.50
CA VAL A 505 -22.54 20.86 10.30
C VAL A 505 -22.75 19.37 10.48
N ALA A 506 -21.68 18.56 10.39
CA ALA A 506 -21.73 17.13 10.72
C ALA A 506 -20.47 16.68 11.46
N VAL A 507 -20.69 15.85 12.47
CA VAL A 507 -19.67 15.14 13.24
C VAL A 507 -20.06 13.67 13.26
N GLU A 508 -19.24 12.83 12.66
CA GLU A 508 -19.53 11.40 12.52
C GLU A 508 -18.39 10.60 13.14
N ASP A 509 -18.70 9.86 14.20
CA ASP A 509 -17.77 8.94 14.85
C ASP A 509 -17.96 7.55 14.25
N LEU A 510 -16.91 6.99 13.66
CA LEU A 510 -16.99 5.73 12.93
C LEU A 510 -16.78 4.50 13.84
N ARG A 511 -16.70 4.69 15.17
CA ARG A 511 -16.50 3.59 16.13
C ARG A 511 -17.56 2.50 16.06
N ASP A 512 -18.78 2.86 15.67
CA ASP A 512 -19.90 1.91 15.53
C ASP A 512 -20.21 1.57 14.05
N GLY A 513 -19.37 2.04 13.12
CA GLY A 513 -19.62 1.98 11.69
C GLY A 513 -20.54 3.10 11.20
N LEU A 514 -20.57 3.32 9.88
CA LEU A 514 -21.38 4.39 9.27
C LEU A 514 -21.71 4.07 7.82
N ALA A 515 -22.99 4.10 7.45
CA ALA A 515 -23.45 4.01 6.05
C ALA A 515 -22.82 2.85 5.24
N GLY A 516 -22.73 1.67 5.86
CA GLY A 516 -22.12 0.47 5.25
C GLY A 516 -20.60 0.34 5.47
N LEU A 517 -19.95 1.32 6.07
CA LEU A 517 -18.57 1.20 6.54
C LEU A 517 -18.53 0.43 7.86
N PRO A 518 -17.64 -0.56 8.01
CA PRO A 518 -17.47 -1.24 9.28
C PRO A 518 -16.89 -0.31 10.37
N PRO A 519 -17.04 -0.69 11.66
CA PRO A 519 -16.44 -0.01 12.79
C PRO A 519 -14.95 0.30 12.62
N THR A 520 -14.54 1.53 12.94
CA THR A 520 -13.12 1.93 13.01
C THR A 520 -12.93 3.12 13.95
N ASP A 521 -11.76 3.23 14.58
CA ASP A 521 -11.39 4.44 15.35
C ASP A 521 -11.08 5.61 14.40
N ALA A 522 -12.13 6.34 13.99
CA ALA A 522 -12.01 7.53 13.17
C ALA A 522 -13.13 8.53 13.49
N LEU A 523 -12.83 9.82 13.32
CA LEU A 523 -13.80 10.91 13.43
C LEU A 523 -13.81 11.71 12.12
N ARG A 524 -14.99 11.91 11.53
CA ARG A 524 -15.19 12.74 10.33
C ARG A 524 -15.95 14.01 10.70
N LEU A 525 -15.40 15.15 10.32
CA LEU A 525 -16.00 16.48 10.46
C LEU A 525 -16.29 17.04 9.06
N LEU A 526 -17.45 17.65 8.90
CA LEU A 526 -17.84 18.39 7.70
C LEU A 526 -18.35 19.77 8.09
N SER A 527 -17.78 20.82 7.50
CA SER A 527 -18.25 22.19 7.65
C SER A 527 -19.24 22.60 6.56
N GLU A 528 -19.98 23.68 6.82
CA GLU A 528 -20.99 24.24 5.93
C GLU A 528 -20.41 24.64 4.56
N ASP A 529 -19.17 25.14 4.55
CA ASP A 529 -18.44 25.48 3.31
C ASP A 529 -17.86 24.26 2.57
N GLY A 530 -18.17 23.05 3.03
CA GLY A 530 -17.77 21.79 2.43
C GLY A 530 -16.38 21.31 2.83
N SER A 531 -15.65 21.99 3.72
CA SER A 531 -14.38 21.49 4.24
C SER A 531 -14.57 20.22 5.06
N ARG A 532 -13.69 19.23 4.84
CA ARG A 532 -13.78 17.91 5.46
C ARG A 532 -12.48 17.57 6.17
N VAL A 533 -12.60 17.07 7.39
CA VAL A 533 -11.48 16.55 8.18
C VAL A 533 -11.80 15.13 8.59
N ILE A 534 -10.86 14.20 8.39
CA ILE A 534 -10.94 12.84 8.95
C ILE A 534 -9.71 12.60 9.80
N VAL A 535 -9.89 12.26 11.08
CA VAL A 535 -8.80 11.94 12.00
C VAL A 535 -8.86 10.47 12.38
N ARG A 536 -7.73 9.75 12.24
CA ARG A 536 -7.62 8.34 12.61
C ARG A 536 -6.19 7.92 13.01
N PRO A 537 -6.03 6.96 13.94
CA PRO A 537 -4.76 6.29 14.15
C PRO A 537 -4.28 5.57 12.88
N SER A 538 -2.98 5.64 12.60
CA SER A 538 -2.34 4.80 11.59
C SER A 538 -2.34 3.34 12.04
N GLY A 539 -2.58 2.42 11.11
CA GLY A 539 -2.61 0.97 11.42
C GLY A 539 -1.24 0.30 11.33
N THR A 540 -0.24 0.96 10.74
CA THR A 540 1.08 0.39 10.42
C THR A 540 2.24 1.22 10.97
N GLU A 541 1.95 2.37 11.57
CA GLU A 541 2.97 3.32 12.05
C GLU A 541 2.48 3.97 13.36
N PRO A 542 3.38 4.38 14.28
CA PRO A 542 3.02 5.12 15.49
C PRO A 542 2.69 6.58 15.16
N LYS A 543 1.63 6.80 14.38
CA LYS A 543 1.18 8.11 13.87
C LYS A 543 -0.32 8.30 14.05
N LEU A 544 -0.74 9.50 14.42
CA LEU A 544 -2.11 9.99 14.20
C LEU A 544 -2.15 10.74 12.87
N LYS A 545 -3.08 10.38 11.97
CA LYS A 545 -3.22 11.02 10.65
C LYS A 545 -4.52 11.80 10.58
N CYS A 546 -4.43 13.05 10.12
CA CYS A 546 -5.57 13.91 9.82
C CYS A 546 -5.56 14.23 8.33
N TYR A 547 -6.65 13.89 7.65
CA TYR A 547 -6.85 14.11 6.23
C TYR A 547 -7.76 15.31 6.06
N LEU A 548 -7.29 16.31 5.33
CA LEU A 548 -7.93 17.61 5.19
C LEU A 548 -8.28 17.81 3.73
N GLU A 549 -9.50 18.27 3.47
CA GLU A 549 -9.92 18.61 2.11
C GLU A 549 -10.84 19.83 2.12
N THR A 550 -10.56 20.79 1.24
CA THR A 550 -11.45 21.91 0.93
C THR A 550 -11.93 21.79 -0.51
N VAL A 551 -13.17 22.21 -0.76
CA VAL A 551 -13.74 22.25 -2.11
C VAL A 551 -14.12 23.69 -2.42
N GLU A 552 -13.50 24.25 -3.44
CA GLU A 552 -13.76 25.63 -3.88
C GLU A 552 -14.34 25.61 -5.30
N PRO A 553 -15.61 26.01 -5.49
CA PRO A 553 -16.20 26.17 -6.81
C PRO A 553 -15.41 27.15 -7.68
N VAL A 554 -15.29 26.86 -8.97
CA VAL A 554 -14.62 27.75 -9.92
C VAL A 554 -15.66 28.64 -10.61
N SER A 555 -15.86 29.85 -10.10
CA SER A 555 -16.75 30.87 -10.67
C SER A 555 -15.97 31.99 -11.38
N GLY A 556 -15.07 31.63 -12.28
CA GLY A 556 -14.19 32.56 -12.99
C GLY A 556 -12.76 32.04 -13.11
N ASP A 557 -11.81 32.79 -12.55
CA ASP A 557 -10.37 32.48 -12.64
C ASP A 557 -9.96 31.29 -11.75
N LEU A 558 -9.44 30.24 -12.39
CA LEU A 558 -9.00 29.00 -11.73
C LEU A 558 -7.83 29.24 -10.75
N PRO A 559 -6.76 29.99 -11.11
CA PRO A 559 -5.72 30.42 -10.16
C PRO A 559 -6.27 31.06 -8.88
N ALA A 560 -7.21 32.00 -8.99
CA ALA A 560 -7.83 32.62 -7.81
C ALA A 560 -8.61 31.60 -6.96
N ALA A 561 -9.34 30.67 -7.58
CA ALA A 561 -10.02 29.60 -6.86
C ALA A 561 -9.03 28.68 -6.13
N ARG A 562 -7.91 28.32 -6.76
CA ARG A 562 -6.84 27.53 -6.12
C ARG A 562 -6.23 28.25 -4.92
N ALA A 563 -5.99 29.56 -5.03
CA ALA A 563 -5.46 30.35 -3.93
C ALA A 563 -6.40 30.35 -2.72
N ARG A 564 -7.70 30.57 -2.94
CA ARG A 564 -8.72 30.50 -1.86
C ARG A 564 -8.82 29.11 -1.24
N ALA A 565 -8.81 28.06 -2.06
CA ALA A 565 -8.85 26.68 -1.59
C ALA A 565 -7.63 26.36 -0.70
N ALA A 566 -6.43 26.79 -1.11
CA ALA A 566 -5.19 26.60 -0.38
C ALA A 566 -5.14 27.40 0.94
N GLU A 567 -5.60 28.65 0.94
CA GLU A 567 -5.71 29.47 2.14
C GLU A 567 -6.66 28.83 3.17
N ARG A 568 -7.84 28.40 2.70
CA ARG A 568 -8.80 27.69 3.55
C ARG A 568 -8.21 26.39 4.10
N LEU A 569 -7.52 25.61 3.26
CA LEU A 569 -6.90 24.35 3.68
C LEU A 569 -5.82 24.56 4.75
N ALA A 570 -5.02 25.63 4.62
CA ALA A 570 -4.03 26.00 5.63
C ALA A 570 -4.69 26.41 6.95
N ALA A 571 -5.79 27.16 6.90
CA ALA A 571 -6.56 27.52 8.09
C ALA A 571 -7.19 26.29 8.77
N VAL A 572 -7.80 25.37 8.00
CA VAL A 572 -8.31 24.09 8.51
C VAL A 572 -7.20 23.29 9.19
N ARG A 573 -6.00 23.23 8.59
CA ARG A 573 -4.85 22.55 9.18
C ARG A 573 -4.44 23.14 10.53
N ALA A 574 -4.44 24.48 10.64
CA ALA A 574 -4.14 25.17 11.89
C ALA A 574 -5.17 24.87 12.99
N ASP A 575 -6.47 24.89 12.65
CA ASP A 575 -7.54 24.57 13.59
C ASP A 575 -7.46 23.13 14.10
N VAL A 576 -7.16 22.17 13.21
CA VAL A 576 -6.99 20.75 13.59
C VAL A 576 -5.75 20.56 14.46
N ALA A 577 -4.63 21.23 14.15
CA ALA A 577 -3.44 21.20 15.00
C ALA A 577 -3.74 21.72 16.41
N ALA A 578 -4.43 22.86 16.51
CA ALA A 578 -4.85 23.43 17.79
C ALA A 578 -5.79 22.48 18.57
N ALA A 579 -6.75 21.85 17.90
CA ALA A 579 -7.68 20.90 18.51
C ALA A 579 -6.99 19.64 19.05
N LEU A 580 -5.90 19.22 18.42
CA LEU A 580 -5.05 18.12 18.89
C LEU A 580 -4.09 18.56 20.00
N GLY A 581 -3.86 19.85 20.17
CA GLY A 581 -2.95 20.42 21.18
C GLY A 581 -1.48 20.31 20.78
N ILE A 582 -1.18 20.53 19.50
CA ILE A 582 0.17 20.50 18.91
C ILE A 582 0.59 21.86 18.35
#